data_AF-A0A5R8M6N2-F1
#
_entry.id   AF-A0A5R8M6N2-F1
#
_cell.length_a   1.000
_cell.length_b   1.000
_cell.length_c   1.000
_cell.angle_alpha   90.00
_cell.angle_beta   90.00
_cell.angle_gamma   90.00
#
_symmetry.space_group_name_H-M   'P 1'
#
loop_
_entity.id
_entity.type
_entity.pdbx_description
1 polymer ?
#
loop_
_entity_poly.entity_id
_entity_poly.type
_entity_poly.pdbx_seq_one_letter_code
_entity_poly.pdbx_strand_id
1 'polypeptide(L)'
;MKQIETTYDLFYTIDPHDLQDVLQEYQGIDIKLDKKGDVIEEFTIYDKSRYVFRARELGKNIRMQNRLDIFGNRDEPTQIDIESKQFRLEVQKVIKEALTTSYLKSPKQQGLLSEHILKTSFGNIVPSLTATKKHYFLERYIPKNQKTEFRKALENAFPMVRQRLYEIETKKEKEILENKFKLIGKVLKKGIFDVGIEKGSVRLLFQAWGVKYQNNELCFTKSNKHTVPVKLGKLPFPDNMEKHVSTGFVRQNHLILEMLSEQSSENSSKLTATAIFLPMIFPKLYGKMNTVYKKQYESIALGSYIKNAERMHAPFEKSAKDYISLFNAKGFYFVNGEKGFEIKSIYTDNTTSCPLPKRTNQYLSSIPDLSETLKGQQPIINELIADGRNNLENLWAGHLMERGLYDKVAFMLTAEKGYPNLHREIVQHHMDNGLRESVKMASARHSNIQQNRLLRKGVYAVSSLLGSRGKKTEEVYNGFKDEFTDWSKYKGKGRGLSF
;
A
#
# COMPACT_ATOMS: atom_id res chain seq x y z
N MET A 1 20.36 21.35 -13.04
CA MET A 1 20.29 22.77 -13.45
C MET A 1 18.99 23.43 -12.98
N LYS A 2 17.84 23.16 -13.60
CA LYS A 2 16.54 23.82 -13.27
C LYS A 2 16.16 23.79 -11.77
N GLN A 3 16.52 22.74 -11.04
CA GLN A 3 16.23 22.61 -9.61
C GLN A 3 16.98 23.63 -8.73
N ILE A 4 18.22 23.97 -9.07
CA ILE A 4 19.03 24.93 -8.30
C ILE A 4 18.51 26.34 -8.57
N GLU A 5 18.22 26.67 -9.83
CA GLU A 5 17.60 27.95 -10.19
C GLU A 5 16.24 28.13 -9.50
N THR A 6 15.39 27.09 -9.52
CA THR A 6 14.11 27.08 -8.79
C THR A 6 14.31 27.24 -7.27
N THR A 7 15.45 26.81 -6.73
CA THR A 7 15.77 27.02 -5.32
C THR A 7 16.16 28.46 -5.08
N TYR A 8 17.05 29.02 -5.90
CA TYR A 8 17.44 30.42 -5.81
C TYR A 8 16.24 31.36 -5.92
N ASP A 9 15.31 31.11 -6.85
CA ASP A 9 14.11 31.93 -7.04
C ASP A 9 13.12 31.90 -5.86
N LEU A 10 13.33 31.03 -4.86
CA LEU A 10 12.55 30.99 -3.63
C LEU A 10 13.08 31.96 -2.56
N PHE A 11 14.37 32.32 -2.62
CA PHE A 11 15.04 33.07 -1.56
C PHE A 11 15.27 34.52 -1.95
N TYR A 12 15.12 35.40 -0.97
CA TYR A 12 15.58 36.78 -1.04
C TYR A 12 17.09 36.81 -0.85
N THR A 13 17.59 36.08 0.16
CA THR A 13 19.01 35.96 0.51
C THR A 13 19.33 34.52 0.88
N ILE A 14 20.54 34.08 0.57
CA ILE A 14 21.10 32.80 1.06
C ILE A 14 22.50 33.11 1.60
N ASP A 15 22.73 32.81 2.88
CA ASP A 15 24.08 32.73 3.42
C ASP A 15 24.79 31.58 2.67
N PRO A 16 25.92 31.84 1.99
CA PRO A 16 26.66 30.79 1.29
C PRO A 16 26.97 29.55 2.16
N HIS A 17 27.06 29.69 3.49
CA HIS A 17 27.26 28.57 4.41
C HIS A 17 26.02 27.67 4.54
N ASP A 18 24.82 28.23 4.42
CA ASP A 18 23.55 27.49 4.50
C ASP A 18 23.20 26.80 3.17
N LEU A 19 23.87 27.15 2.06
CA LEU A 19 23.53 26.66 0.72
C LEU A 19 23.51 25.13 0.64
N GLN A 20 24.42 24.45 1.33
CA GLN A 20 24.47 22.99 1.38
C GLN A 20 23.20 22.41 2.01
N ASP A 21 22.79 22.93 3.17
CA ASP A 21 21.60 22.49 3.87
C ASP A 21 20.33 22.81 3.07
N VAL A 22 20.26 24.01 2.47
CA VAL A 22 19.12 24.44 1.64
C VAL A 22 18.91 23.49 0.46
N LEU A 23 19.97 23.18 -0.31
CA LEU A 23 19.85 22.29 -1.48
C LEU A 23 19.55 20.84 -1.07
N GLN A 24 20.13 20.38 0.03
CA GLN A 24 19.90 19.03 0.52
C GLN A 24 18.49 18.85 1.07
N GLU A 25 17.98 19.79 1.87
CA GLU A 25 16.63 19.71 2.45
C GLU A 25 15.53 19.93 1.41
N TYR A 26 15.72 20.87 0.47
CA TYR A 26 14.69 21.25 -0.50
C TYR A 26 14.67 20.35 -1.75
N GLN A 27 15.84 20.01 -2.30
CA GLN A 27 15.96 19.27 -3.56
C GLN A 27 16.59 17.87 -3.39
N GLY A 28 17.16 17.56 -2.22
CA GLY A 28 17.91 16.32 -2.00
C GLY A 28 19.18 16.26 -2.87
N ILE A 29 19.78 17.42 -3.12
CA ILE A 29 21.03 17.59 -3.88
C ILE A 29 22.15 17.77 -2.85
N ASP A 30 23.12 16.86 -2.90
CA ASP A 30 24.29 16.93 -2.04
C ASP A 30 25.39 17.77 -2.70
N ILE A 31 25.96 18.70 -1.95
CA ILE A 31 27.01 19.60 -2.43
C ILE A 31 28.13 19.71 -1.40
N LYS A 32 29.33 20.05 -1.87
CA LYS A 32 30.45 20.50 -1.04
C LYS A 32 30.85 21.90 -1.45
N LEU A 33 30.96 22.78 -0.46
CA LEU A 33 31.42 24.15 -0.66
C LEU A 33 32.95 24.16 -0.83
N ASP A 34 33.42 24.82 -1.89
CA ASP A 34 34.84 25.01 -2.17
C ASP A 34 35.29 26.33 -1.51
N LYS A 35 36.05 26.21 -0.42
CA LYS A 35 36.46 27.33 0.44
C LYS A 35 37.92 27.70 0.24
N LYS A 36 38.21 29.00 0.27
CA LYS A 36 39.56 29.57 0.36
C LYS A 36 39.62 30.53 1.55
N GLY A 37 40.10 30.04 2.69
CA GLY A 37 39.91 30.72 3.97
C GLY A 37 38.43 30.76 4.35
N ASP A 38 37.95 31.92 4.80
CA ASP A 38 36.53 32.14 5.14
C ASP A 38 35.65 32.46 3.93
N VAL A 39 36.24 32.56 2.73
CA VAL A 39 35.50 32.88 1.50
C VAL A 39 35.11 31.59 0.78
N ILE A 40 33.81 31.46 0.50
CA ILE A 40 33.27 30.41 -0.37
C ILE A 40 33.37 30.89 -1.82
N GLU A 41 34.17 30.22 -2.65
CA GLU A 41 34.42 30.61 -4.05
C GLU A 41 33.48 29.89 -5.02
N GLU A 42 33.21 28.61 -4.77
CA GLU A 42 32.43 27.72 -5.63
C GLU A 42 31.77 26.60 -4.80
N PHE A 43 31.01 25.71 -5.45
CA PHE A 43 30.59 24.44 -4.87
C PHE A 43 30.61 23.33 -5.92
N THR A 44 30.77 22.11 -5.42
CA THR A 44 30.79 20.86 -6.19
C THR A 44 29.55 20.04 -5.84
N ILE A 45 28.85 19.51 -6.84
CA ILE A 45 27.63 18.71 -6.71
C ILE A 45 27.96 17.23 -6.83
N TYR A 46 27.41 16.42 -5.92
CA TYR A 46 27.45 14.97 -5.96
C TYR A 46 26.10 14.43 -6.43
N ASP A 47 26.05 13.94 -7.67
CA ASP A 47 24.83 13.33 -8.18
C ASP A 47 24.70 11.87 -7.72
N LYS A 48 23.46 11.41 -7.57
CA LYS A 48 23.12 10.02 -7.18
C LYS A 48 23.63 8.98 -8.19
N SER A 49 23.97 9.42 -9.39
CA SER A 49 24.60 8.62 -10.45
C SER A 49 26.13 8.47 -10.31
N ARG A 50 26.72 8.99 -9.22
CA ARG A 50 28.18 9.07 -8.94
C ARG A 50 28.97 10.05 -9.81
N TYR A 51 28.28 10.84 -10.63
CA TYR A 51 28.92 11.95 -11.34
C TYR A 51 29.12 13.15 -10.42
N VAL A 52 30.25 13.83 -10.59
CA VAL A 52 30.65 15.00 -9.81
C VAL A 52 30.78 16.18 -10.76
N PHE A 53 30.04 17.25 -10.48
CA PHE A 53 30.03 18.46 -11.31
C PHE A 53 30.43 19.68 -10.48
N ARG A 54 31.27 20.55 -11.02
CA ARG A 54 31.51 21.87 -10.43
C ARG A 54 30.45 22.86 -10.89
N ALA A 55 30.04 23.80 -10.04
CA ALA A 55 29.03 24.79 -10.39
C ALA A 55 29.33 25.55 -11.69
N ARG A 56 30.61 25.81 -11.99
CA ARG A 56 31.07 26.45 -13.24
C ARG A 56 30.71 25.68 -14.51
N GLU A 57 30.54 24.37 -14.42
CA GLU A 57 30.24 23.47 -15.54
C GLU A 57 28.74 23.47 -15.87
N LEU A 58 27.88 23.95 -14.96
CA LEU A 58 26.43 23.81 -15.03
C LEU A 58 25.71 25.04 -15.61
N GLY A 59 26.39 26.19 -15.71
CA GLY A 59 25.84 27.40 -16.33
C GLY A 59 26.06 28.67 -15.50
N LYS A 60 25.95 29.83 -16.15
CA LYS A 60 26.27 31.13 -15.51
C LYS A 60 25.32 31.46 -14.36
N ASN A 61 24.04 31.13 -14.46
CA ASN A 61 23.01 31.48 -13.46
C ASN A 61 23.06 30.66 -12.17
N ILE A 62 23.86 29.59 -12.14
CA ILE A 62 24.04 28.71 -10.98
C ILE A 62 25.21 29.18 -10.10
N ARG A 63 26.16 29.91 -10.68
CA ARG A 63 27.36 30.39 -9.99
C ARG A 63 26.98 31.48 -8.98
N MET A 64 27.38 31.29 -7.72
CA MET A 64 27.14 32.27 -6.65
C MET A 64 27.64 33.67 -7.01
N GLN A 65 28.82 33.75 -7.65
CA GLN A 65 29.44 35.00 -8.10
C GLN A 65 28.58 35.79 -9.10
N ASN A 66 27.71 35.12 -9.84
CA ASN A 66 26.81 35.75 -10.81
C ASN A 66 25.41 36.02 -10.24
N ARG A 67 25.12 35.54 -9.03
CA ARG A 67 23.84 35.70 -8.33
C ARG A 67 24.02 36.60 -7.10
N LEU A 68 24.61 37.78 -7.32
CA LEU A 68 24.80 38.79 -6.28
C LEU A 68 23.47 39.31 -5.73
N ASP A 69 22.38 39.14 -6.47
CA ASP A 69 21.01 39.39 -6.00
C ASP A 69 20.63 38.56 -4.77
N ILE A 70 21.22 37.37 -4.59
CA ILE A 70 20.92 36.45 -3.48
C ILE A 70 22.12 36.27 -2.53
N PHE A 71 23.34 36.23 -3.08
CA PHE A 71 24.58 35.97 -2.33
C PHE A 71 25.41 37.23 -2.07
N GLY A 72 24.95 38.41 -2.50
CA GLY A 72 25.71 39.67 -2.40
C GLY A 72 25.83 40.20 -0.97
N ASN A 73 24.82 39.93 -0.12
CA ASN A 73 24.76 40.39 1.26
C ASN A 73 25.21 39.28 2.22
N ARG A 74 26.53 39.08 2.34
CA ARG A 74 27.13 37.96 3.09
C ARG A 74 26.83 37.96 4.60
N ASP A 75 26.40 39.09 5.15
CA ASP A 75 26.08 39.24 6.57
C ASP A 75 24.58 39.08 6.87
N GLU A 76 23.74 38.92 5.84
CA GLU A 76 22.31 38.71 6.01
C GLU A 76 21.99 37.21 6.14
N PRO A 77 21.13 36.81 7.08
CA PRO A 77 20.76 35.41 7.22
C PRO A 77 19.96 34.94 6.00
N THR A 78 19.95 33.63 5.76
CA THR A 78 19.15 33.01 4.71
C THR A 78 17.65 33.26 4.93
N GLN A 79 16.99 33.91 3.96
CA GLN A 79 15.57 34.29 4.05
C GLN A 79 14.81 34.00 2.76
N ILE A 80 13.62 33.43 2.92
CA ILE A 80 12.68 33.20 1.82
C ILE A 80 12.06 34.52 1.37
N ASP A 81 11.98 34.71 0.05
CA ASP A 81 11.18 35.79 -0.54
C ASP A 81 9.70 35.36 -0.56
N ILE A 82 8.93 35.87 0.40
CA ILE A 82 7.49 35.60 0.53
C ILE A 82 6.65 36.23 -0.59
N GLU A 83 7.20 37.15 -1.37
CA GLU A 83 6.54 37.75 -2.54
C GLU A 83 6.87 37.01 -3.83
N SER A 84 7.91 36.16 -3.82
CA SER A 84 8.33 35.40 -4.99
C SER A 84 7.21 34.53 -5.56
N LYS A 85 7.22 34.41 -6.89
CA LYS A 85 6.34 33.46 -7.60
C LYS A 85 6.59 32.03 -7.12
N GLN A 86 7.83 31.69 -6.79
CA GLN A 86 8.20 30.35 -6.34
C GLN A 86 7.64 30.04 -4.96
N PHE A 87 7.69 30.99 -4.01
CA PHE A 87 7.05 30.85 -2.70
C PHE A 87 5.55 30.59 -2.83
N ARG A 88 4.85 31.35 -3.69
CA ARG A 88 3.42 31.13 -3.95
C ARG A 88 3.15 29.71 -4.47
N LEU A 89 4.04 29.13 -5.28
CA LEU A 89 3.91 27.74 -5.74
C LEU A 89 4.17 26.73 -4.61
N GLU A 90 5.15 26.96 -3.74
CA GLU A 90 5.43 26.09 -2.61
C GLU A 90 4.29 26.08 -1.58
N VAL A 91 3.72 27.25 -1.28
CA VAL A 91 2.50 27.39 -0.46
C VAL A 91 1.37 26.50 -1.03
N GLN A 92 1.13 26.53 -2.34
CA GLN A 92 0.11 25.69 -2.97
C GLN A 92 0.43 24.19 -2.86
N LYS A 93 1.71 23.81 -3.02
CA LYS A 93 2.15 22.40 -2.90
C LYS A 93 1.95 21.88 -1.48
N VAL A 94 2.29 22.66 -0.46
CA VAL A 94 2.12 22.29 0.95
C VAL A 94 0.64 22.11 1.29
N ILE A 95 -0.24 23.02 0.83
CA ILE A 95 -1.69 22.90 1.04
C ILE A 95 -2.24 21.63 0.36
N LYS A 96 -1.82 21.35 -0.88
CA LYS A 96 -2.24 20.15 -1.62
C LYS A 96 -1.79 18.86 -0.90
N GLU A 97 -0.55 18.83 -0.42
CA GLU A 97 0.00 17.71 0.36
C GLU A 97 -0.77 17.51 1.67
N ALA A 98 -1.08 18.60 2.38
CA ALA A 98 -1.84 18.56 3.62
C ALA A 98 -3.28 18.05 3.41
N LEU A 99 -3.99 18.53 2.38
CA LEU A 99 -5.31 18.05 2.00
C LEU A 99 -5.31 16.55 1.72
N THR A 100 -4.35 16.08 0.92
CA THR A 100 -4.20 14.65 0.58
C THR A 100 -3.87 13.80 1.80
N THR A 101 -2.95 14.27 2.64
CA THR A 101 -2.51 13.59 3.85
C THR A 101 -3.64 13.49 4.88
N SER A 102 -4.44 14.56 5.03
CA SER A 102 -5.59 14.57 5.94
C SER A 102 -6.63 13.50 5.58
N TYR A 103 -6.85 13.27 4.28
CA TYR A 103 -7.71 12.19 3.81
C TYR A 103 -7.11 10.82 4.11
N LEU A 104 -5.83 10.60 3.77
CA LEU A 104 -5.15 9.32 3.96
C LEU A 104 -5.06 8.90 5.43
N LYS A 105 -4.83 9.86 6.33
CA LYS A 105 -4.75 9.63 7.78
C LYS A 105 -6.11 9.61 8.48
N SER A 106 -7.20 9.86 7.78
CA SER A 106 -8.54 9.84 8.39
C SER A 106 -8.87 8.44 8.89
N PRO A 107 -9.28 8.27 10.17
CA PRO A 107 -9.64 6.96 10.74
C PRO A 107 -10.78 6.27 9.99
N LYS A 108 -11.62 7.06 9.31
CA LYS A 108 -12.71 6.58 8.46
C LYS A 108 -12.61 7.30 7.12
N GLN A 109 -11.85 6.74 6.18
CA GLN A 109 -11.85 7.14 4.77
C GLN A 109 -13.25 6.86 4.16
N GLN A 110 -14.19 7.75 4.44
CA GLN A 110 -15.55 7.73 3.93
C GLN A 110 -15.66 8.70 2.76
N GLY A 111 -16.28 8.25 1.67
CA GLY A 111 -16.42 9.04 0.45
C GLY A 111 -15.16 9.03 -0.41
N LEU A 112 -15.19 9.86 -1.45
CA LEU A 112 -14.09 10.08 -2.39
C LEU A 112 -13.17 11.22 -1.92
N LEU A 113 -11.97 11.29 -2.49
CA LEU A 113 -11.01 12.35 -2.15
C LEU A 113 -11.59 13.73 -2.48
N SER A 114 -12.27 13.87 -3.62
CA SER A 114 -12.93 15.13 -3.98
C SER A 114 -14.02 15.54 -3.00
N GLU A 115 -14.78 14.61 -2.41
CA GLU A 115 -15.78 14.90 -1.38
C GLU A 115 -15.12 15.37 -0.08
N HIS A 116 -14.01 14.72 0.30
CA HIS A 116 -13.22 15.13 1.45
C HIS A 116 -12.66 16.54 1.27
N ILE A 117 -12.05 16.83 0.11
CA ILE A 117 -11.48 18.15 -0.20
C ILE A 117 -12.56 19.23 -0.09
N LEU A 118 -13.74 19.02 -0.65
CA LEU A 118 -14.83 20.01 -0.66
C LEU A 118 -15.30 20.36 0.76
N LYS A 119 -15.43 19.36 1.62
CA LYS A 119 -15.91 19.52 3.00
C LYS A 119 -14.83 20.05 3.95
N THR A 120 -13.56 19.97 3.57
CA THR A 120 -12.45 20.31 4.44
C THR A 120 -12.26 21.83 4.53
N SER A 121 -12.16 22.34 5.76
CA SER A 121 -11.78 23.72 6.08
C SER A 121 -10.27 23.82 6.32
N PHE A 122 -9.73 25.05 6.30
CA PHE A 122 -8.30 25.27 6.55
C PHE A 122 -7.86 24.74 7.92
N GLY A 123 -8.63 25.01 8.98
CA GLY A 123 -8.32 24.55 10.34
C GLY A 123 -8.15 23.03 10.45
N ASN A 124 -8.91 22.26 9.67
CA ASN A 124 -8.85 20.79 9.67
C ASN A 124 -7.57 20.23 9.05
N ILE A 125 -6.89 20.99 8.17
CA ILE A 125 -5.63 20.54 7.56
C ILE A 125 -4.40 20.99 8.33
N VAL A 126 -4.50 21.94 9.26
CA VAL A 126 -3.36 22.49 10.01
C VAL A 126 -2.50 21.39 10.64
N PRO A 127 -3.04 20.37 11.34
CA PRO A 127 -2.20 19.31 11.91
C PRO A 127 -1.45 18.48 10.85
N SER A 128 -2.06 18.28 9.68
CA SER A 128 -1.41 17.57 8.57
C SER A 128 -0.35 18.44 7.90
N LEU A 129 -0.58 19.75 7.83
CA LEU A 129 0.26 20.76 7.22
C LEU A 129 1.55 20.96 8.03
N THR A 130 1.43 21.19 9.34
CA THR A 130 2.58 21.41 10.24
C THR A 130 3.43 20.16 10.43
N ALA A 131 2.88 18.98 10.19
CA ALA A 131 3.63 17.71 10.22
C ALA A 131 4.49 17.45 8.97
N THR A 132 4.38 18.28 7.91
CA THR A 132 5.15 18.07 6.67
C THR A 132 6.55 18.68 6.75
N LYS A 133 7.53 17.98 6.18
CA LYS A 133 8.91 18.49 6.07
C LYS A 133 8.98 19.81 5.29
N LYS A 134 8.14 19.96 4.25
CA LYS A 134 8.10 21.18 3.43
C LYS A 134 7.58 22.38 4.21
N HIS A 135 6.54 22.21 5.02
CA HIS A 135 6.07 23.29 5.89
C HIS A 135 7.17 23.73 6.85
N TYR A 136 7.83 22.76 7.51
CA TYR A 136 8.93 23.05 8.43
C TYR A 136 10.09 23.77 7.74
N PHE A 137 10.47 23.33 6.53
CA PHE A 137 11.49 23.97 5.72
C PHE A 137 11.14 25.44 5.42
N LEU A 138 9.92 25.70 4.93
CA LEU A 138 9.48 27.08 4.65
C LEU A 138 9.45 27.92 5.93
N GLU A 139 8.90 27.39 7.02
CA GLU A 139 8.80 28.13 8.28
C GLU A 139 10.18 28.47 8.88
N ARG A 140 11.18 27.60 8.70
CA ARG A 140 12.56 27.80 9.20
C ARG A 140 13.21 29.03 8.60
N TYR A 141 13.03 29.26 7.31
CA TYR A 141 13.68 30.34 6.56
C TYR A 141 12.79 31.58 6.39
N ILE A 142 11.64 31.63 7.05
CA ILE A 142 10.80 32.83 7.11
C ILE A 142 11.17 33.64 8.37
N PRO A 143 11.47 34.94 8.23
CA PRO A 143 11.78 35.82 9.36
C PRO A 143 10.70 35.78 10.45
N LYS A 144 11.11 35.90 11.73
CA LYS A 144 10.18 35.83 12.88
C LYS A 144 9.05 36.87 12.80
N ASN A 145 9.36 38.07 12.32
CA ASN A 145 8.40 39.16 12.10
C ASN A 145 7.47 38.93 10.89
N GLN A 146 7.75 37.94 10.04
CA GLN A 146 6.95 37.60 8.86
C GLN A 146 6.15 36.28 9.02
N LYS A 147 6.18 35.65 10.20
CA LYS A 147 5.45 34.39 10.45
C LYS A 147 3.94 34.55 10.31
N THR A 148 3.41 35.72 10.66
CA THR A 148 1.99 36.03 10.52
C THR A 148 1.59 36.12 9.04
N GLU A 149 2.46 36.71 8.23
CA GLU A 149 2.33 36.87 6.77
C GLU A 149 2.37 35.52 6.08
N PHE A 150 3.28 34.62 6.49
CA PHE A 150 3.31 33.24 6.00
C PHE A 150 2.00 32.50 6.27
N ARG A 151 1.48 32.61 7.50
CA ARG A 151 0.19 32.01 7.85
C ARG A 151 -0.95 32.60 7.02
N LYS A 152 -0.99 33.92 6.85
CA LYS A 152 -1.97 34.59 5.98
C LYS A 152 -1.84 34.14 4.53
N ALA A 153 -0.63 33.93 4.02
CA ALA A 153 -0.41 33.42 2.67
C ALA A 153 -1.01 32.01 2.49
N LEU A 154 -0.83 31.12 3.48
CA LEU A 154 -1.46 29.79 3.48
C LEU A 154 -3.00 29.87 3.55
N GLU A 155 -3.53 30.70 4.43
CA GLU A 155 -4.98 30.92 4.61
C GLU A 155 -5.62 31.50 3.34
N ASN A 156 -4.99 32.49 2.71
CA ASN A 156 -5.46 33.14 1.49
C ASN A 156 -5.36 32.23 0.26
N ALA A 157 -4.32 31.41 0.16
CA ALA A 157 -4.16 30.47 -0.96
C ALA A 157 -5.10 29.26 -0.85
N PHE A 158 -5.53 28.90 0.36
CA PHE A 158 -6.28 27.68 0.62
C PHE A 158 -7.57 27.53 -0.22
N PRO A 159 -8.49 28.52 -0.29
CA PRO A 159 -9.73 28.36 -1.05
C PRO A 159 -9.49 28.05 -2.52
N MET A 160 -8.52 28.74 -3.15
CA MET A 160 -8.17 28.55 -4.56
C MET A 160 -7.54 27.18 -4.80
N VAL A 161 -6.59 26.76 -3.95
CA VAL A 161 -5.95 25.43 -4.08
C VAL A 161 -6.95 24.31 -3.87
N ARG A 162 -7.84 24.46 -2.88
CA ARG A 162 -8.92 23.50 -2.59
C ARG A 162 -9.84 23.35 -3.80
N GLN A 163 -10.30 24.45 -4.38
CA GLN A 163 -11.18 24.44 -5.55
C GLN A 163 -10.51 23.78 -6.77
N ARG A 164 -9.28 24.18 -7.08
CA ARG A 164 -8.53 23.61 -8.21
C ARG A 164 -8.27 22.11 -8.03
N LEU A 165 -7.88 21.69 -6.82
CA LEU A 165 -7.67 20.28 -6.52
C LEU A 165 -8.99 19.49 -6.59
N TYR A 166 -10.08 20.06 -6.08
CA TYR A 166 -11.41 19.48 -6.17
C TYR A 166 -11.84 19.20 -7.61
N GLU A 167 -11.62 20.17 -8.53
CA GLU A 167 -11.94 20.03 -9.95
C GLU A 167 -11.10 18.92 -10.62
N ILE A 168 -9.80 18.92 -10.36
CA ILE A 168 -8.87 17.90 -10.89
C ILE A 168 -9.28 16.50 -10.41
N GLU A 169 -9.51 16.32 -9.11
CA GLU A 169 -9.87 15.01 -8.56
C GLU A 169 -11.28 14.59 -8.98
N THR A 170 -12.21 15.53 -9.10
CA THR A 170 -13.55 15.26 -9.67
C THR A 170 -13.46 14.73 -11.10
N LYS A 171 -12.63 15.34 -11.95
CA LYS A 171 -12.43 14.86 -13.33
C LYS A 171 -11.81 13.46 -13.35
N LYS A 172 -10.74 13.24 -12.59
CA LYS A 172 -10.09 11.93 -12.49
C LYS A 172 -11.03 10.84 -11.98
N GLU A 173 -11.81 11.12 -10.94
CA GLU A 173 -12.75 10.15 -10.37
C GLU A 173 -13.85 9.75 -11.36
N LYS A 174 -14.34 10.69 -12.19
CA LYS A 174 -15.27 10.38 -13.29
C LYS A 174 -14.61 9.49 -14.34
N GLU A 175 -13.42 9.85 -14.81
CA GLU A 175 -12.65 9.04 -15.78
C GLU A 175 -12.38 7.62 -15.24
N ILE A 176 -12.05 7.48 -13.95
CA ILE A 176 -11.86 6.19 -13.28
C ILE A 176 -13.16 5.38 -13.29
N LEU A 177 -14.30 5.99 -12.98
CA LEU A 177 -15.60 5.31 -12.96
C LEU A 177 -16.01 4.83 -14.37
N GLU A 178 -15.81 5.67 -15.38
CA GLU A 178 -16.06 5.32 -16.78
C GLU A 178 -15.14 4.18 -17.25
N ASN A 179 -13.86 4.24 -16.93
CA ASN A 179 -12.90 3.19 -17.29
C ASN A 179 -13.24 1.87 -16.58
N LYS A 180 -13.65 1.92 -15.32
CA LYS A 180 -14.19 0.76 -14.61
C LYS A 180 -15.38 0.18 -15.37
N PHE A 181 -16.36 1.00 -15.74
CA PHE A 181 -17.53 0.56 -16.50
C PHE A 181 -17.16 -0.12 -17.82
N LYS A 182 -16.26 0.48 -18.61
CA LYS A 182 -15.76 -0.12 -19.87
C LYS A 182 -15.12 -1.48 -19.63
N LEU A 183 -14.32 -1.60 -18.57
CA LEU A 183 -13.68 -2.87 -18.20
C LEU A 183 -14.73 -3.93 -17.81
N ILE A 184 -15.80 -3.56 -17.09
CA ILE A 184 -16.93 -4.47 -16.81
C ILE A 184 -17.49 -5.06 -18.09
N GLY A 185 -17.77 -4.20 -19.08
CA GLY A 185 -18.25 -4.64 -20.38
C GLY A 185 -17.30 -5.65 -21.05
N LYS A 186 -15.98 -5.39 -21.02
CA LYS A 186 -14.98 -6.31 -21.59
C LYS A 186 -14.96 -7.67 -20.90
N VAL A 187 -14.94 -7.69 -19.57
CA VAL A 187 -14.92 -8.93 -18.75
C VAL A 187 -16.16 -9.77 -19.01
N LEU A 188 -17.33 -9.15 -19.07
CA LEU A 188 -18.60 -9.82 -19.38
C LEU A 188 -18.59 -10.37 -20.81
N LYS A 189 -18.18 -9.57 -21.80
CA LYS A 189 -18.10 -10.00 -23.22
C LYS A 189 -17.16 -11.18 -23.42
N LYS A 190 -16.07 -11.25 -22.67
CA LYS A 190 -15.08 -12.34 -22.73
C LYS A 190 -15.45 -13.58 -21.92
N GLY A 191 -16.54 -13.54 -21.14
CA GLY A 191 -16.95 -14.66 -20.29
C GLY A 191 -15.90 -15.07 -19.25
N ILE A 192 -15.15 -14.10 -18.71
CA ILE A 192 -14.10 -14.38 -17.71
C ILE A 192 -14.71 -14.98 -16.44
N PHE A 193 -15.86 -14.44 -16.04
CA PHE A 193 -16.71 -15.03 -15.02
C PHE A 193 -18.04 -15.42 -15.65
N ASP A 194 -18.54 -16.59 -15.28
CA ASP A 194 -19.89 -17.05 -15.58
C ASP A 194 -20.89 -16.34 -14.64
N VAL A 195 -21.15 -15.07 -14.93
CA VAL A 195 -22.05 -14.22 -14.16
C VAL A 195 -23.27 -13.82 -14.99
N GLY A 196 -24.40 -14.45 -14.69
CA GLY A 196 -25.71 -14.10 -15.25
C GLY A 196 -26.45 -13.03 -14.45
N ILE A 197 -27.56 -12.56 -15.03
CA ILE A 197 -28.54 -11.69 -14.35
C ILE A 197 -29.27 -12.47 -13.24
N GLU A 198 -29.37 -13.79 -13.38
CA GLU A 198 -30.01 -14.67 -12.42
C GLU A 198 -29.22 -14.76 -11.10
N LYS A 199 -29.96 -14.78 -9.98
CA LYS A 199 -29.43 -14.89 -8.60
C LYS A 199 -28.47 -13.76 -8.19
N GLY A 200 -28.44 -12.64 -8.91
CA GLY A 200 -27.70 -11.43 -8.53
C GLY A 200 -26.18 -11.52 -8.70
N SER A 201 -25.69 -12.46 -9.51
CA SER A 201 -24.27 -12.76 -9.66
C SER A 201 -23.45 -11.59 -10.23
N VAL A 202 -24.02 -10.81 -11.16
CA VAL A 202 -23.39 -9.58 -11.69
C VAL A 202 -23.14 -8.53 -10.60
N ARG A 203 -23.92 -8.50 -9.51
CA ARG A 203 -23.67 -7.57 -8.40
C ARG A 203 -22.43 -7.94 -7.59
N LEU A 204 -22.04 -9.21 -7.55
CA LEU A 204 -20.78 -9.65 -6.93
C LEU A 204 -19.59 -9.09 -7.71
N LEU A 205 -19.68 -9.07 -9.05
CA LEU A 205 -18.68 -8.47 -9.92
C LEU A 205 -18.57 -6.95 -9.69
N PHE A 206 -19.70 -6.26 -9.54
CA PHE A 206 -19.70 -4.83 -9.20
C PHE A 206 -19.03 -4.55 -7.85
N GLN A 207 -19.40 -5.33 -6.82
CA GLN A 207 -18.80 -5.21 -5.50
C GLN A 207 -17.28 -5.44 -5.54
N ALA A 208 -16.82 -6.46 -6.26
CA ALA A 208 -15.40 -6.78 -6.38
C ALA A 208 -14.58 -5.68 -7.10
N TRP A 209 -15.25 -4.77 -7.82
CA TRP A 209 -14.64 -3.58 -8.42
C TRP A 209 -14.74 -2.31 -7.59
N GLY A 210 -15.34 -2.38 -6.41
CA GLY A 210 -15.57 -1.21 -5.56
C GLY A 210 -16.61 -0.25 -6.16
N VAL A 211 -17.54 -0.80 -6.94
CA VAL A 211 -18.70 -0.08 -7.47
C VAL A 211 -20.00 -0.71 -6.98
N LYS A 212 -21.10 0.02 -7.08
CA LYS A 212 -22.45 -0.44 -6.78
C LYS A 212 -23.39 -0.02 -7.89
N TYR A 213 -24.41 -0.83 -8.11
CA TYR A 213 -25.44 -0.59 -9.11
C TYR A 213 -26.78 -0.30 -8.45
N GLN A 214 -27.36 0.85 -8.77
CA GLN A 214 -28.64 1.30 -8.23
C GLN A 214 -29.33 2.18 -9.28
N ASN A 215 -30.64 2.00 -9.47
CA ASN A 215 -31.46 2.85 -10.36
C ASN A 215 -30.93 3.02 -11.80
N ASN A 216 -30.43 1.94 -12.42
CA ASN A 216 -29.78 1.99 -13.74
C ASN A 216 -28.52 2.88 -13.78
N GLU A 217 -27.84 3.04 -12.65
CA GLU A 217 -26.61 3.79 -12.53
C GLU A 217 -25.54 2.99 -11.79
N LEU A 218 -24.30 3.16 -12.20
CA LEU A 218 -23.12 2.64 -11.54
C LEU A 218 -22.43 3.76 -10.77
N CYS A 219 -22.18 3.56 -9.48
CA CYS A 219 -21.52 4.52 -8.59
C CYS A 219 -20.37 3.82 -7.85
N PHE A 220 -19.49 4.57 -7.18
CA PHE A 220 -18.53 3.98 -6.25
C PHE A 220 -19.25 3.35 -5.04
N THR A 221 -18.73 2.25 -4.48
CA THR A 221 -19.39 1.58 -3.33
C THR A 221 -19.57 2.55 -2.15
N LYS A 222 -18.60 3.44 -1.92
CA LYS A 222 -18.56 4.38 -0.80
C LYS A 222 -19.07 5.79 -1.14
N SER A 223 -19.57 6.04 -2.35
CA SER A 223 -19.98 7.38 -2.78
C SER A 223 -21.03 7.36 -3.90
N ASN A 224 -21.98 8.29 -3.83
CA ASN A 224 -22.97 8.54 -4.88
C ASN A 224 -22.64 9.79 -5.71
N LYS A 225 -21.48 10.41 -5.51
CA LYS A 225 -21.15 11.69 -6.15
C LYS A 225 -21.08 11.60 -7.67
N HIS A 226 -20.45 10.54 -8.17
CA HIS A 226 -20.30 10.30 -9.61
C HIS A 226 -21.09 9.07 -9.98
N THR A 227 -21.80 9.17 -11.10
CA THR A 227 -22.63 8.09 -11.64
C THR A 227 -22.31 7.89 -13.12
N VAL A 228 -22.42 6.65 -13.58
CA VAL A 228 -22.41 6.30 -15.01
C VAL A 228 -23.72 5.59 -15.32
N PRO A 229 -24.49 6.01 -16.34
CA PRO A 229 -25.75 5.38 -16.68
C PRO A 229 -25.51 3.99 -17.29
N VAL A 230 -26.20 3.00 -16.74
CA VAL A 230 -26.09 1.58 -17.11
C VAL A 230 -27.49 0.99 -17.16
N LYS A 231 -28.09 0.90 -18.36
CA LYS A 231 -29.47 0.43 -18.56
C LYS A 231 -29.59 -1.10 -18.50
N LEU A 232 -29.26 -1.70 -17.35
CA LEU A 232 -29.38 -3.15 -17.13
C LEU A 232 -30.72 -3.55 -16.48
N GLY A 233 -31.59 -2.59 -16.17
CA GLY A 233 -32.87 -2.85 -15.51
C GLY A 233 -32.70 -3.26 -14.05
N LYS A 234 -33.73 -3.92 -13.50
CA LYS A 234 -33.73 -4.37 -12.10
C LYS A 234 -32.91 -5.66 -11.96
N LEU A 235 -31.68 -5.53 -11.47
CA LEU A 235 -30.83 -6.68 -11.13
C LEU A 235 -31.19 -7.22 -9.74
N PRO A 236 -31.44 -8.53 -9.58
CA PRO A 236 -31.68 -9.13 -8.27
C PRO A 236 -30.46 -8.99 -7.35
N PHE A 237 -30.68 -8.98 -6.04
CA PHE A 237 -29.59 -9.06 -5.05
C PHE A 237 -29.25 -10.52 -4.80
N PRO A 238 -27.97 -10.87 -4.65
CA PRO A 238 -27.60 -12.21 -4.19
C PRO A 238 -27.98 -12.36 -2.72
N ASP A 239 -28.26 -13.61 -2.30
CA ASP A 239 -28.71 -13.94 -0.94
C ASP A 239 -27.79 -13.38 0.15
N ASN A 240 -26.50 -13.30 -0.14
CA ASN A 240 -25.51 -12.67 0.71
C ASN A 240 -24.43 -12.00 -0.16
N MET A 241 -24.22 -10.70 0.02
CA MET A 241 -23.06 -9.98 -0.54
C MET A 241 -21.80 -10.30 0.28
N GLU A 242 -20.61 -10.08 -0.29
CA GLU A 242 -19.37 -10.27 0.46
C GLU A 242 -19.29 -9.25 1.62
N LYS A 243 -18.94 -9.71 2.81
CA LYS A 243 -18.88 -8.85 4.01
C LYS A 243 -17.59 -8.03 3.97
N HIS A 244 -17.73 -6.73 3.69
CA HIS A 244 -16.65 -5.72 3.68
C HIS A 244 -15.49 -6.02 2.71
N VAL A 245 -15.29 -5.13 1.73
CA VAL A 245 -14.22 -5.29 0.73
C VAL A 245 -13.21 -4.15 0.89
N SER A 246 -11.97 -4.52 1.20
CA SER A 246 -10.85 -3.57 1.27
C SER A 246 -10.52 -3.00 -0.12
N THR A 247 -10.18 -1.72 -0.17
CA THR A 247 -9.76 -1.01 -1.39
C THR A 247 -8.50 -1.61 -2.01
N GLY A 248 -7.61 -2.19 -1.20
CA GLY A 248 -6.41 -2.88 -1.66
C GLY A 248 -6.74 -4.11 -2.51
N PHE A 249 -7.70 -4.93 -2.07
CA PHE A 249 -8.17 -6.10 -2.83
C PHE A 249 -8.96 -5.71 -4.07
N VAL A 250 -9.78 -4.65 -4.01
CA VAL A 250 -10.42 -4.08 -5.20
C VAL A 250 -9.37 -3.69 -6.25
N ARG A 251 -8.27 -3.06 -5.83
CA ARG A 251 -7.19 -2.67 -6.74
C ARG A 251 -6.50 -3.88 -7.38
N GLN A 252 -6.17 -4.91 -6.60
CA GLN A 252 -5.56 -6.13 -7.15
C GLN A 252 -6.51 -6.85 -8.11
N ASN A 253 -7.79 -6.96 -7.75
CA ASN A 253 -8.81 -7.52 -8.62
C ASN A 253 -8.93 -6.73 -9.94
N HIS A 254 -8.92 -5.40 -9.87
CA HIS A 254 -8.94 -4.56 -11.06
C HIS A 254 -7.77 -4.85 -12.01
N LEU A 255 -6.53 -4.92 -11.49
CA LEU A 255 -5.34 -5.21 -12.29
C LEU A 255 -5.38 -6.61 -12.93
N ILE A 256 -5.85 -7.62 -12.18
CA ILE A 256 -6.03 -8.98 -12.72
C ILE A 256 -7.03 -8.96 -13.87
N LEU A 257 -8.17 -8.31 -13.70
CA LEU A 257 -9.22 -8.31 -14.71
C LEU A 257 -8.86 -7.49 -15.95
N GLU A 258 -8.15 -6.38 -15.78
CA GLU A 258 -7.58 -5.63 -16.90
C GLU A 258 -6.66 -6.54 -17.72
N MET A 259 -5.69 -7.19 -17.07
CA MET A 259 -4.77 -8.14 -17.71
C MET A 259 -5.49 -9.30 -18.41
N LEU A 260 -6.44 -9.97 -17.76
CA LEU A 260 -7.18 -11.08 -18.36
C LEU A 260 -8.09 -10.61 -19.51
N SER A 261 -8.65 -9.40 -19.41
CA SER A 261 -9.54 -8.84 -20.42
C SER A 261 -8.81 -8.26 -21.63
N GLU A 262 -7.56 -7.83 -21.48
CA GLU A 262 -6.75 -7.24 -22.56
C GLU A 262 -5.71 -8.21 -23.11
N GLN A 263 -5.45 -9.33 -22.41
CA GLN A 263 -4.36 -10.26 -22.70
C GLN A 263 -2.99 -9.57 -22.78
N SER A 264 -2.83 -8.44 -22.08
CA SER A 264 -1.60 -7.65 -22.04
C SER A 264 -0.77 -7.98 -20.79
N SER A 265 0.54 -8.15 -20.95
CA SER A 265 1.45 -8.46 -19.85
C SER A 265 1.86 -7.23 -19.03
N GLU A 266 1.55 -6.02 -19.49
CA GLU A 266 2.00 -4.76 -18.87
C GLU A 266 1.61 -4.66 -17.39
N ASN A 267 0.40 -5.08 -17.05
CA ASN A 267 -0.12 -5.00 -15.69
C ASN A 267 0.34 -6.15 -14.79
N SER A 268 0.93 -7.22 -15.34
CA SER A 268 1.47 -8.33 -14.54
C SER A 268 2.58 -7.88 -13.57
N SER A 269 3.35 -6.88 -13.96
CA SER A 269 4.42 -6.29 -13.16
C SER A 269 3.92 -5.50 -11.94
N LYS A 270 2.65 -5.06 -11.97
CA LYS A 270 2.02 -4.24 -10.91
C LYS A 270 1.29 -5.07 -9.86
N LEU A 271 1.13 -6.37 -10.11
CA LEU A 271 0.50 -7.31 -9.19
C LEU A 271 1.39 -7.54 -7.98
N THR A 272 0.75 -7.74 -6.84
CA THR A 272 1.43 -8.03 -5.58
C THR A 272 1.07 -9.43 -5.11
N ALA A 273 1.78 -9.93 -4.10
CA ALA A 273 1.49 -11.22 -3.48
C ALA A 273 0.04 -11.37 -3.02
N THR A 274 -0.65 -10.25 -2.72
CA THR A 274 -2.03 -10.33 -2.23
C THR A 274 -3.04 -10.74 -3.31
N ALA A 275 -2.65 -10.78 -4.59
CA ALA A 275 -3.49 -11.27 -5.67
C ALA A 275 -3.88 -12.76 -5.50
N ILE A 276 -3.03 -13.57 -4.85
CA ILE A 276 -3.33 -15.00 -4.60
C ILE A 276 -4.52 -15.19 -3.64
N PHE A 277 -4.83 -14.18 -2.83
CA PHE A 277 -5.89 -14.24 -1.83
C PHE A 277 -7.25 -13.76 -2.37
N LEU A 278 -7.34 -13.35 -3.64
CA LEU A 278 -8.59 -12.85 -4.22
C LEU A 278 -9.75 -13.87 -4.15
N PRO A 279 -9.56 -15.19 -4.34
CA PRO A 279 -10.59 -16.20 -4.14
C PRO A 279 -11.09 -16.29 -2.69
N MET A 280 -10.26 -15.96 -1.71
CA MET A 280 -10.66 -15.91 -0.31
C MET A 280 -11.50 -14.66 0.00
N ILE A 281 -11.23 -13.54 -0.68
CA ILE A 281 -11.95 -12.27 -0.50
C ILE A 281 -13.25 -12.20 -1.32
N PHE A 282 -13.27 -12.84 -2.49
CA PHE A 282 -14.40 -12.86 -3.41
C PHE A 282 -14.78 -14.30 -3.80
N PRO A 283 -15.02 -15.20 -2.83
CA PRO A 283 -15.20 -16.63 -3.08
C PRO A 283 -16.35 -16.91 -4.05
N LYS A 284 -17.45 -16.18 -3.96
CA LYS A 284 -18.61 -16.39 -4.82
C LYS A 284 -18.38 -15.97 -6.27
N LEU A 285 -17.51 -14.98 -6.48
CA LEU A 285 -17.15 -14.52 -7.82
C LEU A 285 -16.11 -15.45 -8.44
N TYR A 286 -15.04 -15.76 -7.71
CA TYR A 286 -13.95 -16.61 -8.20
C TYR A 286 -14.37 -18.07 -8.36
N GLY A 287 -15.35 -18.54 -7.59
CA GLY A 287 -16.00 -19.84 -7.83
C GLY A 287 -16.72 -19.94 -9.17
N LYS A 288 -17.03 -18.80 -9.82
CA LYS A 288 -17.67 -18.72 -11.15
C LYS A 288 -16.68 -18.35 -12.25
N MET A 289 -15.38 -18.36 -11.97
CA MET A 289 -14.37 -18.03 -12.96
C MET A 289 -14.28 -19.14 -14.00
N ASN A 290 -14.30 -18.78 -15.29
CA ASN A 290 -14.11 -19.75 -16.37
C ASN A 290 -12.73 -20.42 -16.26
N THR A 291 -12.68 -21.73 -16.46
CA THR A 291 -11.49 -22.57 -16.24
C THR A 291 -10.24 -22.09 -16.97
N VAL A 292 -10.37 -21.57 -18.20
CA VAL A 292 -9.22 -21.07 -18.97
C VAL A 292 -8.61 -19.84 -18.30
N TYR A 293 -9.45 -18.88 -17.91
CA TYR A 293 -9.00 -17.68 -17.22
C TYR A 293 -8.56 -17.97 -15.79
N LYS A 294 -9.16 -18.96 -15.13
CA LYS A 294 -8.76 -19.41 -13.79
C LYS A 294 -7.30 -19.86 -13.77
N LYS A 295 -6.89 -20.71 -14.73
CA LYS A 295 -5.49 -21.14 -14.86
C LYS A 295 -4.53 -19.96 -15.10
N GLN A 296 -4.92 -19.02 -15.95
CA GLN A 296 -4.11 -17.81 -16.20
C GLN A 296 -3.97 -16.95 -14.94
N TYR A 297 -5.08 -16.71 -14.24
CA TYR A 297 -5.10 -16.00 -12.97
C TYR A 297 -4.19 -16.67 -11.93
N GLU A 298 -4.39 -17.96 -11.70
CA GLU A 298 -3.68 -18.73 -10.69
C GLU A 298 -2.17 -18.73 -10.96
N SER A 299 -1.73 -18.93 -12.22
CA SER A 299 -0.31 -18.93 -12.58
C SER A 299 0.36 -17.58 -12.30
N ILE A 300 -0.32 -16.48 -12.63
CA ILE A 300 0.20 -15.12 -12.44
C ILE A 300 0.17 -14.70 -10.97
N ALA A 301 -0.89 -15.03 -10.25
CA ALA A 301 -1.02 -14.75 -8.83
C ALA A 301 0.02 -15.54 -8.01
N LEU A 302 0.23 -16.81 -8.36
CA LEU A 302 1.27 -17.66 -7.81
C LEU A 302 2.66 -17.09 -8.06
N GLY A 303 2.97 -16.69 -9.31
CA GLY A 303 4.25 -16.06 -9.64
C GLY A 303 4.50 -14.75 -8.89
N SER A 304 3.46 -13.94 -8.68
CA SER A 304 3.54 -12.70 -7.88
C SER A 304 3.79 -12.99 -6.40
N TYR A 305 3.21 -14.07 -5.87
CA TYR A 305 3.43 -14.51 -4.50
C TYR A 305 4.84 -15.07 -4.31
N ILE A 306 5.31 -15.95 -5.21
CA ILE A 306 6.66 -16.55 -5.16
C ILE A 306 7.73 -15.47 -5.12
N LYS A 307 7.66 -14.47 -6.01
CA LYS A 307 8.61 -13.34 -6.02
C LYS A 307 8.67 -12.57 -4.69
N ASN A 308 7.55 -12.49 -3.98
CA ASN A 308 7.52 -11.87 -2.66
C ASN A 308 8.08 -12.82 -1.59
N ALA A 309 7.71 -14.10 -1.64
CA ALA A 309 8.20 -15.11 -0.72
C ALA A 309 9.72 -15.26 -0.80
N GLU A 310 10.32 -15.25 -2.00
CA GLU A 310 11.77 -15.23 -2.20
C GLU A 310 12.45 -14.09 -1.41
N ARG A 311 11.86 -12.89 -1.42
CA ARG A 311 12.39 -11.74 -0.67
C ARG A 311 12.28 -11.92 0.84
N MET A 312 11.22 -12.56 1.31
CA MET A 312 11.01 -12.84 2.74
C MET A 312 11.88 -14.01 3.23
N HIS A 313 12.19 -14.96 2.34
CA HIS A 313 13.05 -16.10 2.62
C HIS A 313 14.54 -15.76 2.62
N ALA A 314 14.96 -14.74 1.85
CA ALA A 314 16.37 -14.38 1.67
C ALA A 314 17.22 -14.29 2.96
N PRO A 315 16.71 -13.81 4.12
CA PRO A 315 17.49 -13.81 5.37
C PRO A 315 17.68 -15.19 6.02
N PHE A 316 16.88 -16.18 5.65
CA PHE A 316 16.81 -17.51 6.27
C PHE A 316 17.36 -18.63 5.37
N GLU A 317 17.44 -18.38 4.07
CA GLU A 317 17.94 -19.32 3.09
C GLU A 317 19.47 -19.44 3.17
N LYS A 318 19.98 -20.62 3.56
CA LYS A 318 21.42 -20.90 3.67
C LYS A 318 21.92 -21.77 2.51
N SER A 319 21.01 -22.42 1.79
CA SER A 319 21.30 -23.32 0.68
C SER A 319 20.11 -23.47 -0.28
N ALA A 320 20.35 -24.03 -1.46
CA ALA A 320 19.28 -24.37 -2.41
C ALA A 320 18.29 -25.41 -1.86
N LYS A 321 18.71 -26.26 -0.92
CA LYS A 321 17.80 -27.17 -0.20
C LYS A 321 16.87 -26.40 0.75
N ASP A 322 17.38 -25.37 1.41
CA ASP A 322 16.57 -24.49 2.26
C ASP A 322 15.56 -23.71 1.42
N TYR A 323 15.94 -23.28 0.20
CA TYR A 323 15.01 -22.66 -0.73
C TYR A 323 13.75 -23.54 -0.90
N ILE A 324 13.94 -24.83 -1.22
CA ILE A 324 12.82 -25.79 -1.36
C ILE A 324 12.05 -25.93 -0.03
N SER A 325 12.76 -26.13 1.09
CA SER A 325 12.14 -26.36 2.39
C SER A 325 11.27 -25.18 2.88
N LEU A 326 11.74 -23.94 2.68
CA LEU A 326 10.99 -22.73 3.04
C LEU A 326 9.70 -22.61 2.24
N PHE A 327 9.71 -22.97 0.95
CA PHE A 327 8.51 -23.01 0.11
C PHE A 327 7.58 -24.18 0.47
N ASN A 328 8.11 -25.37 0.76
CA ASN A 328 7.31 -26.51 1.22
C ASN A 328 6.55 -26.22 2.50
N ALA A 329 7.19 -25.55 3.46
CA ALA A 329 6.55 -25.14 4.71
C ALA A 329 5.38 -24.16 4.50
N LYS A 330 5.36 -23.46 3.36
CA LYS A 330 4.26 -22.61 2.91
C LYS A 330 3.20 -23.34 2.08
N GLY A 331 3.37 -24.63 1.77
CA GLY A 331 2.46 -25.40 0.91
C GLY A 331 2.73 -25.28 -0.59
N PHE A 332 3.93 -24.84 -0.98
CA PHE A 332 4.38 -24.83 -2.37
C PHE A 332 5.38 -25.94 -2.62
N TYR A 333 5.31 -26.59 -3.77
CA TYR A 333 6.19 -27.72 -4.09
C TYR A 333 6.67 -27.66 -5.53
N PHE A 334 7.85 -28.23 -5.76
CA PHE A 334 8.58 -28.15 -7.02
C PHE A 334 8.40 -29.42 -7.83
N VAL A 335 8.15 -29.25 -9.13
CA VAL A 335 8.05 -30.34 -10.10
C VAL A 335 8.92 -30.07 -11.32
N ASN A 336 9.34 -31.12 -12.01
CA ASN A 336 10.00 -31.01 -13.30
C ASN A 336 8.96 -30.65 -14.37
N GLY A 337 9.10 -29.47 -14.99
CA GLY A 337 8.37 -29.08 -16.19
C GLY A 337 9.24 -29.24 -17.45
N GLU A 338 8.66 -28.93 -18.61
CA GLU A 338 9.33 -29.09 -19.91
C GLU A 338 10.59 -28.22 -20.06
N LYS A 339 10.62 -27.04 -19.41
CA LYS A 339 11.66 -26.01 -19.59
C LYS A 339 12.48 -25.74 -18.32
N GLY A 340 12.34 -26.60 -17.30
CA GLY A 340 12.96 -26.44 -15.98
C GLY A 340 11.98 -26.71 -14.86
N PHE A 341 12.27 -26.21 -13.66
CA PHE A 341 11.37 -26.41 -12.52
C PHE A 341 10.15 -25.51 -12.61
N GLU A 342 9.03 -26.06 -12.17
CA GLU A 342 7.80 -25.33 -11.96
C GLU A 342 7.38 -25.47 -10.51
N ILE A 343 6.81 -24.41 -9.95
CA ILE A 343 6.20 -24.43 -8.62
C ILE A 343 4.71 -24.67 -8.77
N LYS A 344 4.19 -25.57 -7.95
CA LYS A 344 2.76 -25.82 -7.72
C LYS A 344 2.38 -25.45 -6.29
N SER A 345 1.08 -25.36 -6.04
CA SER A 345 0.50 -24.85 -4.81
C SER A 345 -0.69 -25.72 -4.37
N ILE A 346 -0.73 -26.11 -3.10
CA ILE A 346 -1.89 -26.79 -2.51
C ILE A 346 -3.14 -25.92 -2.43
N TYR A 347 -3.00 -24.61 -2.63
CA TYR A 347 -4.11 -23.64 -2.59
C TYR A 347 -4.74 -23.38 -3.96
N THR A 348 -4.22 -24.00 -5.01
CA THR A 348 -4.74 -23.95 -6.39
C THR A 348 -5.32 -25.31 -6.77
N ASP A 349 -5.90 -25.45 -7.96
CA ASP A 349 -6.50 -26.73 -8.41
C ASP A 349 -5.49 -27.87 -8.71
N ASN A 350 -4.24 -27.75 -8.26
CA ASN A 350 -3.09 -28.64 -8.51
C ASN A 350 -2.70 -28.83 -9.99
N THR A 351 -3.49 -28.31 -10.93
CA THR A 351 -3.18 -28.34 -12.36
C THR A 351 -2.35 -27.13 -12.78
N THR A 352 -2.56 -25.99 -12.13
CA THR A 352 -1.81 -24.78 -12.42
C THR A 352 -0.41 -24.81 -11.81
N SER A 353 0.58 -24.37 -12.60
CA SER A 353 1.97 -24.20 -12.19
C SER A 353 2.50 -22.83 -12.59
N CYS A 354 3.61 -22.44 -11.96
CA CYS A 354 4.37 -21.25 -12.32
C CYS A 354 5.81 -21.66 -12.67
N PRO A 355 6.27 -21.44 -13.91
CA PRO A 355 7.64 -21.77 -14.29
C PRO A 355 8.63 -20.84 -13.59
N LEU A 356 9.74 -21.42 -13.11
CA LEU A 356 10.77 -20.65 -12.43
C LEU A 356 11.70 -19.94 -13.42
N PRO A 357 12.26 -18.78 -13.05
CA PRO A 357 13.29 -18.11 -13.83
C PRO A 357 14.51 -19.02 -14.05
N LYS A 358 15.18 -18.87 -15.20
CA LYS A 358 16.38 -19.66 -15.55
C LYS A 358 17.45 -19.65 -14.46
N ARG A 359 17.67 -18.51 -13.80
CA ARG A 359 18.62 -18.37 -12.70
C ARG A 359 18.25 -19.26 -11.51
N THR A 360 16.98 -19.27 -11.11
CA THR A 360 16.48 -20.12 -10.03
C THR A 360 16.58 -21.60 -10.42
N ASN A 361 16.30 -21.94 -11.68
CA ASN A 361 16.50 -23.31 -12.17
C ASN A 361 17.95 -23.78 -12.03
N GLN A 362 18.91 -22.97 -12.50
CA GLN A 362 20.34 -23.29 -12.38
C GLN A 362 20.77 -23.43 -10.91
N TYR A 363 20.25 -22.57 -10.03
CA TYR A 363 20.52 -22.63 -8.61
C TYR A 363 19.98 -23.93 -7.98
N LEU A 364 18.73 -24.32 -8.26
CA LEU A 364 18.16 -25.57 -7.77
C LEU A 364 18.83 -26.81 -8.36
N SER A 365 19.28 -26.74 -9.62
CA SER A 365 20.06 -27.81 -10.26
C SER A 365 21.43 -28.06 -9.61
N SER A 366 21.92 -27.15 -8.75
CA SER A 366 23.17 -27.35 -8.01
C SER A 366 23.04 -28.26 -6.79
N ILE A 367 21.82 -28.64 -6.41
CA ILE A 367 21.56 -29.51 -5.26
C ILE A 367 22.08 -30.93 -5.53
N PRO A 368 22.99 -31.48 -4.70
CA PRO A 368 23.32 -32.90 -4.73
C PRO A 368 22.07 -33.74 -4.42
N ASP A 369 21.86 -34.84 -5.14
CA ASP A 369 20.71 -35.73 -4.95
C ASP A 369 19.35 -35.02 -5.05
N LEU A 370 19.24 -34.11 -6.03
CA LEU A 370 18.03 -33.33 -6.29
C LEU A 370 16.76 -34.19 -6.42
N SER A 371 16.85 -35.37 -7.05
CA SER A 371 15.72 -36.30 -7.16
C SER A 371 15.18 -36.74 -5.80
N GLU A 372 16.06 -37.04 -4.85
CA GLU A 372 15.69 -37.39 -3.49
C GLU A 372 15.11 -36.19 -2.74
N THR A 373 15.73 -35.02 -2.90
CA THR A 373 15.22 -33.76 -2.31
C THR A 373 13.81 -33.44 -2.82
N LEU A 374 13.53 -33.64 -4.11
CA LEU A 374 12.21 -33.41 -4.69
C LEU A 374 11.18 -34.45 -4.19
N LYS A 375 11.57 -35.71 -3.99
CA LYS A 375 10.71 -36.73 -3.38
C LYS A 375 10.40 -36.43 -1.91
N GLY A 376 11.37 -35.86 -1.19
CA GLY A 376 11.23 -35.47 0.22
C GLY A 376 10.23 -34.35 0.49
N GLN A 377 9.71 -33.68 -0.55
CA GLN A 377 8.66 -32.66 -0.40
C GLN A 377 7.29 -33.29 -0.08
N GLN A 378 7.00 -34.47 -0.63
CA GLN A 378 5.66 -35.07 -0.58
C GLN A 378 5.16 -35.31 0.86
N PRO A 379 5.97 -35.85 1.79
CA PRO A 379 5.53 -36.03 3.18
C PRO A 379 5.13 -34.71 3.84
N ILE A 380 5.90 -33.64 3.64
CA ILE A 380 5.65 -32.31 4.21
C ILE A 380 4.33 -31.74 3.68
N ILE A 381 4.11 -31.83 2.37
CA ILE A 381 2.88 -31.35 1.73
C ILE A 381 1.67 -32.17 2.20
N ASN A 382 1.81 -33.49 2.31
CA ASN A 382 0.74 -34.36 2.79
C ASN A 382 0.39 -34.10 4.26
N GLU A 383 1.38 -33.83 5.11
CA GLU A 383 1.18 -33.45 6.52
C GLU A 383 0.36 -32.17 6.63
N LEU A 384 0.69 -31.13 5.85
CA LEU A 384 -0.10 -29.89 5.82
C LEU A 384 -1.55 -30.15 5.40
N ILE A 385 -1.79 -31.06 4.44
CA ILE A 385 -3.15 -31.42 4.02
C ILE A 385 -3.88 -32.21 5.11
N ALA A 386 -3.21 -33.17 5.74
CA ALA A 386 -3.77 -33.99 6.82
C ALA A 386 -4.16 -33.15 8.04
N ASP A 387 -3.37 -32.13 8.36
CA ASP A 387 -3.64 -31.17 9.42
C ASP A 387 -4.75 -30.14 9.08
N GLY A 388 -5.34 -30.22 7.87
CA GLY A 388 -6.32 -29.26 7.39
C GLY A 388 -5.75 -27.86 7.11
N ARG A 389 -4.43 -27.78 6.89
CA ARG A 389 -3.69 -26.52 6.66
C ARG A 389 -3.50 -26.20 5.18
N ASN A 390 -4.42 -26.66 4.33
CA ASN A 390 -4.36 -26.53 2.87
C ASN A 390 -5.29 -25.43 2.31
N ASN A 391 -5.68 -24.46 3.13
CA ASN A 391 -6.54 -23.36 2.70
C ASN A 391 -5.78 -22.01 2.68
N LEU A 392 -6.34 -21.03 1.96
CA LEU A 392 -5.72 -19.71 1.81
C LEU A 392 -5.58 -18.93 3.13
N GLU A 393 -6.37 -19.27 4.16
CA GLU A 393 -6.27 -18.63 5.49
C GLU A 393 -4.95 -19.00 6.19
N ASN A 394 -4.48 -20.23 6.03
CA ASN A 394 -3.17 -20.65 6.55
C ASN A 394 -2.01 -19.92 5.86
N LEU A 395 -2.09 -19.76 4.54
CA LEU A 395 -1.12 -18.99 3.77
C LEU A 395 -1.16 -17.50 4.13
N TRP A 396 -2.37 -16.99 4.37
CA TRP A 396 -2.60 -15.61 4.78
C TRP A 396 -1.98 -15.32 6.14
N ALA A 397 -2.25 -16.15 7.16
CA ALA A 397 -1.66 -15.99 8.49
C ALA A 397 -0.12 -15.94 8.43
N GLY A 398 0.50 -16.78 7.58
CA GLY A 398 1.94 -16.72 7.31
C GLY A 398 2.37 -15.40 6.66
N HIS A 399 1.65 -14.95 5.63
CA HIS A 399 1.90 -13.66 4.98
C HIS A 399 1.82 -12.47 5.95
N LEU A 400 0.88 -12.50 6.90
CA LEU A 400 0.73 -11.44 7.91
C LEU A 400 1.87 -11.43 8.91
N MET A 401 2.32 -12.62 9.29
CA MET A 401 3.46 -12.77 10.20
C MET A 401 4.73 -12.19 9.59
N GLU A 402 5.03 -12.51 8.32
CA GLU A 402 6.19 -11.97 7.59
C GLU A 402 6.13 -10.44 7.45
N ARG A 403 4.93 -9.87 7.39
CA ARG A 403 4.71 -8.41 7.38
C ARG A 403 4.76 -7.77 8.76
N GLY A 404 4.97 -8.53 9.83
CA GLY A 404 4.99 -8.02 11.21
C GLY A 404 3.63 -7.56 11.72
N LEU A 405 2.53 -8.05 11.14
CA LEU A 405 1.16 -7.69 11.55
C LEU A 405 0.69 -8.55 12.74
N TYR A 406 1.45 -8.53 13.82
CA TYR A 406 1.32 -9.50 14.92
C TYR A 406 -0.02 -9.49 15.63
N ASP A 407 -0.68 -8.34 15.77
CA ASP A 407 -2.02 -8.28 16.39
C ASP A 407 -3.07 -9.08 15.59
N LYS A 408 -2.91 -9.10 14.25
CA LYS A 408 -3.78 -9.86 13.34
C LYS A 408 -3.49 -11.35 13.41
N VAL A 409 -2.21 -11.70 13.36
CA VAL A 409 -1.76 -13.09 13.50
C VAL A 409 -2.21 -13.65 14.85
N ALA A 410 -2.07 -12.89 15.93
CA ALA A 410 -2.53 -13.26 17.26
C ALA A 410 -4.04 -13.49 17.31
N PHE A 411 -4.83 -12.64 16.63
CA PHE A 411 -6.27 -12.85 16.49
C PHE A 411 -6.59 -14.14 15.71
N MET A 412 -5.94 -14.37 14.56
CA MET A 412 -6.14 -15.59 13.77
C MET A 412 -5.79 -16.84 14.58
N LEU A 413 -4.68 -16.83 15.33
CA LEU A 413 -4.25 -17.94 16.17
C LEU A 413 -5.21 -18.24 17.33
N THR A 414 -5.73 -17.20 17.99
CA THR A 414 -6.52 -17.35 19.24
C THR A 414 -8.02 -17.45 19.02
N ALA A 415 -8.59 -16.69 18.07
CA ALA A 415 -10.02 -16.61 17.83
C ALA A 415 -10.48 -17.47 16.65
N GLU A 416 -9.72 -17.48 15.55
CA GLU A 416 -10.09 -18.20 14.32
C GLU A 416 -9.44 -19.60 14.23
N LYS A 417 -8.47 -19.91 15.10
CA LYS A 417 -7.66 -21.13 15.07
C LYS A 417 -6.95 -21.33 13.71
N GLY A 418 -6.62 -20.24 13.02
CA GLY A 418 -5.88 -20.23 11.76
C GLY A 418 -4.38 -20.30 11.99
N TYR A 419 -3.76 -21.44 11.71
CA TYR A 419 -2.32 -21.65 11.91
C TYR A 419 -1.50 -21.26 10.66
N PRO A 420 -0.40 -20.50 10.83
CA PRO A 420 0.40 -19.97 9.72
C PRO A 420 1.32 -21.04 9.12
N ASN A 421 1.27 -21.20 7.80
CA ASN A 421 2.19 -22.06 7.05
C ASN A 421 3.53 -21.34 6.82
N LEU A 422 4.47 -21.55 7.74
CA LEU A 422 5.82 -20.99 7.73
C LEU A 422 6.82 -21.99 8.34
N HIS A 423 8.05 -21.91 7.87
CA HIS A 423 9.15 -22.70 8.42
C HIS A 423 9.42 -22.32 9.89
N ARG A 424 9.81 -23.30 10.71
CA ARG A 424 9.97 -23.14 12.17
C ARG A 424 10.92 -21.99 12.55
N GLU A 425 12.03 -21.84 11.82
CA GLU A 425 13.01 -20.76 12.05
C GLU A 425 12.39 -19.36 11.85
N ILE A 426 11.56 -19.20 10.81
CA ILE A 426 10.85 -17.95 10.52
C ILE A 426 9.81 -17.66 11.62
N VAL A 427 9.05 -18.68 12.02
CA VAL A 427 8.07 -18.53 13.11
C VAL A 427 8.76 -18.10 14.40
N GLN A 428 9.90 -18.74 14.75
CA GLN A 428 10.65 -18.40 15.94
C GLN A 428 11.16 -16.95 15.90
N HIS A 429 11.73 -16.53 14.76
CA HIS A 429 12.16 -15.15 14.56
C HIS A 429 11.03 -14.15 14.83
N HIS A 430 9.82 -14.40 14.33
CA HIS A 430 8.67 -13.51 14.59
C HIS A 430 8.14 -13.61 16.02
N MET A 431 8.18 -14.79 16.63
CA MET A 431 7.84 -14.96 18.05
C MET A 431 8.74 -14.11 18.95
N ASP A 432 10.04 -14.07 18.66
CA ASP A 432 11.00 -13.27 19.41
C ASP A 432 10.90 -11.77 19.08
N ASN A 433 10.41 -11.41 17.89
CA ASN A 433 10.28 -10.02 17.44
C ASN A 433 8.89 -9.38 17.69
N GLY A 434 8.09 -9.92 18.62
CA GLY A 434 6.88 -9.27 19.12
C GLY A 434 5.59 -10.09 18.99
N LEU A 435 5.57 -11.17 18.19
CA LEU A 435 4.36 -11.99 18.06
C LEU A 435 3.97 -12.65 19.39
N ARG A 436 4.95 -13.10 20.19
CA ARG A 436 4.68 -13.72 21.50
C ARG A 436 3.93 -12.77 22.43
N GLU A 437 4.25 -11.48 22.40
CA GLU A 437 3.57 -10.46 23.20
C GLU A 437 2.14 -10.21 22.70
N SER A 438 1.95 -10.02 21.39
CA SER A 438 0.61 -9.86 20.79
C SER A 438 -0.30 -11.07 21.08
N VAL A 439 0.23 -12.30 21.03
CA VAL A 439 -0.54 -13.52 21.35
C VAL A 439 -0.94 -13.54 22.83
N LYS A 440 -0.04 -13.18 23.75
CA LYS A 440 -0.36 -13.07 25.19
C LYS A 440 -1.48 -12.04 25.43
N MET A 441 -1.37 -10.86 24.80
CA MET A 441 -2.39 -9.82 24.90
C MET A 441 -3.74 -10.25 24.32
N ALA A 442 -3.74 -10.87 23.13
CA ALA A 442 -4.97 -11.35 22.49
C ALA A 442 -5.63 -12.47 23.31
N SER A 443 -4.84 -13.40 23.84
CA SER A 443 -5.32 -14.48 24.71
C SER A 443 -5.92 -13.92 26.00
N ALA A 444 -5.26 -12.96 26.66
CA ALA A 444 -5.80 -12.30 27.84
C ALA A 444 -7.12 -11.55 27.54
N ARG A 445 -7.23 -10.89 26.38
CA ARG A 445 -8.48 -10.25 25.93
C ARG A 445 -9.58 -11.29 25.66
N HIS A 446 -9.26 -12.39 25.00
CA HIS A 446 -10.21 -13.46 24.72
C HIS A 446 -10.70 -14.14 26.01
N SER A 447 -9.78 -14.45 26.93
CA SER A 447 -10.09 -14.95 28.27
C SER A 447 -10.97 -13.96 29.03
N ASN A 448 -10.63 -12.67 29.06
CA ASN A 448 -11.46 -11.64 29.70
C ASN A 448 -12.84 -11.50 29.04
N ILE A 449 -12.97 -11.64 27.72
CA ILE A 449 -14.25 -11.61 27.01
C ILE A 449 -15.07 -12.87 27.31
N GLN A 450 -14.45 -14.05 27.38
CA GLN A 450 -15.11 -15.30 27.77
C GLN A 450 -15.51 -15.29 29.25
N GLN A 451 -14.65 -14.82 30.14
CA GLN A 451 -14.92 -14.65 31.56
C GLN A 451 -16.01 -13.59 31.76
N ASN A 452 -15.98 -12.46 31.04
CA ASN A 452 -17.07 -11.49 31.03
C ASN A 452 -18.36 -12.03 30.38
N ARG A 453 -18.30 -12.97 29.43
CA ARG A 453 -19.47 -13.68 28.91
C ARG A 453 -20.02 -14.70 29.91
N LEU A 454 -19.17 -15.37 30.69
CA LEU A 454 -19.55 -16.29 31.77
C LEU A 454 -20.13 -15.53 32.96
N LEU A 455 -19.50 -14.43 33.36
CA LEU A 455 -20.00 -13.48 34.35
C LEU A 455 -21.28 -12.80 33.84
N ARG A 456 -21.38 -12.46 32.56
CA ARG A 456 -22.66 -12.01 31.96
C ARG A 456 -23.69 -13.12 31.93
N LYS A 457 -23.36 -14.40 31.71
CA LYS A 457 -24.31 -15.52 31.84
C LYS A 457 -24.78 -15.69 33.29
N GLY A 458 -23.89 -15.51 34.28
CA GLY A 458 -24.26 -15.44 35.69
C GLY A 458 -25.13 -14.20 36.03
N VAL A 459 -24.79 -13.04 35.47
CA VAL A 459 -25.58 -11.81 35.59
C VAL A 459 -26.85 -11.86 34.75
N TYR A 460 -26.96 -12.67 33.69
CA TYR A 460 -28.18 -12.92 32.92
C TYR A 460 -29.11 -13.89 33.66
N ALA A 461 -28.57 -14.83 34.43
CA ALA A 461 -29.36 -15.64 35.36
C ALA A 461 -29.89 -14.80 36.54
N VAL A 462 -29.19 -13.73 36.93
CA VAL A 462 -29.65 -12.77 37.96
C VAL A 462 -30.51 -11.63 37.38
N SER A 463 -30.27 -11.19 36.13
CA SER A 463 -31.02 -10.12 35.46
C SER A 463 -32.23 -10.61 34.66
N SER A 464 -32.39 -11.92 34.45
CA SER A 464 -33.70 -12.50 34.08
C SER A 464 -34.75 -12.35 35.19
N LEU A 465 -34.34 -11.97 36.41
CA LEU A 465 -35.23 -11.59 37.51
C LEU A 465 -35.47 -10.07 37.60
N LEU A 466 -34.71 -9.24 36.88
CA LEU A 466 -34.76 -7.77 36.97
C LEU A 466 -34.65 -7.14 35.58
N GLY A 467 -35.81 -6.80 35.01
CA GLY A 467 -36.03 -6.50 33.60
C GLY A 467 -35.20 -5.37 32.96
N SER A 468 -34.68 -5.69 31.77
CA SER A 468 -34.34 -4.83 30.61
C SER A 468 -33.28 -3.72 30.73
N ARG A 469 -32.26 -3.78 29.84
CA ARG A 469 -31.95 -2.71 28.86
C ARG A 469 -30.87 -3.14 27.87
N GLY A 470 -31.11 -2.88 26.58
CA GLY A 470 -30.24 -3.22 25.46
C GLY A 470 -28.87 -2.55 25.54
N LYS A 471 -27.81 -3.35 25.32
CA LYS A 471 -26.43 -2.87 25.17
C LYS A 471 -25.99 -2.95 23.71
N LYS A 472 -25.42 -1.84 23.23
CA LYS A 472 -24.63 -1.73 22.00
C LYS A 472 -23.59 -2.84 21.95
N THR A 473 -23.63 -3.65 20.90
CA THR A 473 -22.56 -4.59 20.56
C THR A 473 -21.38 -3.82 19.97
N GLU A 474 -20.25 -3.80 20.67
CA GLU A 474 -18.95 -3.44 20.08
C GLU A 474 -18.64 -4.40 18.93
N GLU A 475 -18.42 -3.86 17.73
CA GLU A 475 -17.95 -4.65 16.59
C GLU A 475 -16.57 -5.22 16.91
N VAL A 476 -16.49 -6.55 17.01
CA VAL A 476 -15.24 -7.29 17.19
C VAL A 476 -14.37 -7.11 15.93
N TYR A 477 -13.09 -6.85 16.16
CA TYR A 477 -12.03 -6.82 15.15
C TYR A 477 -12.05 -8.07 14.26
N ASN A 478 -11.80 -7.91 12.97
CA ASN A 478 -11.68 -9.01 12.02
C ASN A 478 -10.34 -8.86 11.29
N GLY A 479 -9.47 -9.87 11.36
CA GLY A 479 -8.10 -9.81 10.84
C GLY A 479 -8.01 -9.50 9.34
N PHE A 480 -9.04 -9.87 8.57
CA PHE A 480 -9.18 -9.59 7.14
C PHE A 480 -9.72 -8.16 6.85
N LYS A 481 -10.46 -7.57 7.81
CA LYS A 481 -11.20 -6.29 7.70
C LYS A 481 -10.27 -5.06 7.59
N ASP A 482 -9.12 -5.08 8.25
CA ASP A 482 -8.36 -3.87 8.56
C ASP A 482 -6.95 -3.79 7.91
N GLU A 483 -6.70 -4.56 6.85
CA GLU A 483 -5.35 -4.63 6.23
C GLU A 483 -4.93 -3.51 5.31
N PHE A 484 -5.87 -2.70 4.84
CA PHE A 484 -5.55 -1.60 3.94
C PHE A 484 -6.16 -0.27 4.37
N THR A 485 -6.65 -0.19 5.61
CA THR A 485 -7.14 1.04 6.27
C THR A 485 -6.15 1.59 7.30
N ASP A 486 -5.20 0.78 7.79
CA ASP A 486 -4.23 1.21 8.79
C ASP A 486 -2.89 1.66 8.16
N TRP A 487 -2.83 2.95 7.80
CA TRP A 487 -1.61 3.59 7.30
C TRP A 487 -0.67 4.07 8.43
N SER A 488 -1.02 3.85 9.70
CA SER A 488 -0.20 4.32 10.83
C SER A 488 1.17 3.63 10.92
N LYS A 489 1.31 2.46 10.27
CA LYS A 489 2.56 1.68 10.23
C LYS A 489 3.43 1.90 8.99
N TYR A 490 3.00 2.70 7.99
CA TYR A 490 3.87 3.22 6.93
C TYR A 490 4.63 4.49 7.41
N LYS A 491 5.18 4.46 8.63
CA LYS A 491 6.36 5.29 8.92
C LYS A 491 7.52 4.58 8.26
N GLY A 492 7.98 5.11 7.13
CA GLY A 492 9.22 4.65 6.51
C GLY A 492 10.30 4.53 7.58
N LYS A 493 10.86 3.33 7.73
CA LYS A 493 12.21 3.19 8.31
C LYS A 493 13.10 4.01 7.39
N GLY A 494 13.46 5.21 7.84
CA GLY A 494 14.66 5.87 7.34
C GLY A 494 15.78 4.84 7.47
N ARG A 495 16.36 4.45 6.33
CA ARG A 495 17.70 3.87 6.34
C ARG A 495 18.62 5.01 6.76
N GLY A 496 18.86 5.09 8.06
CA GLY A 496 20.09 5.65 8.59
C GLY A 496 21.24 4.73 8.17
N LEU A 497 22.40 5.37 7.98
CA LEU A 497 23.69 4.86 7.53
C LEU A 497 24.17 3.53 8.15
N SER A 498 24.78 2.70 7.30
CA SER A 498 26.05 1.94 7.50
C SER A 498 26.41 1.33 6.13
N PHE A 499 27.55 1.49 5.48
CA PHE A 499 28.84 2.12 5.74
C PHE A 499 29.19 3.08 4.60
#